data_AF-A0A956A4K3-F1
#
_entry.id   AF-A0A956A4K3-F1
#
_cell.length_a   1.000
_cell.length_b   1.000
_cell.length_c   1.000
_cell.angle_alpha   90.00
_cell.angle_beta   90.00
_cell.angle_gamma   90.00
#
_symmetry.space_group_name_H-M   'P 1'
#
loop_
_entity.id
_entity.type
_entity.pdbx_description
1 polymer ?
#
loop_
_entity_poly.entity_id
_entity_poly.type
_entity_poly.pdbx_seq_one_letter_code
_entity_poly.pdbx_strand_id
1 'polypeptide(L)'
;MCEAGLCTGCAADADCDDGEPCTDDRCDDAVCVQVPNTAACDDGDACTFADACAGGACAGTAVVCQDDPGPCGARRACNGAAACTVTYPGSGTGCNDGNACTVGDHCNGGGACVGGGAATNGTGCGAAASRRCCGGTCVDTSADASNCGGCGIVCGAGLACEDPGVTTGCGTADSSGRCRCTGANAQCPGSQICRTFTPWNNRCAPVDAGSCAPGQHVVALASCPDLCSY
;
A
#
# COMPACT_ATOMS: atom_id res chain seq x y z
N MET A 1 -37.45 -23.21 48.34
CA MET A 1 -37.20 -22.61 49.67
C MET A 1 -37.80 -23.50 50.75
N CYS A 2 -37.12 -23.74 51.87
CA CYS A 2 -37.65 -24.57 52.96
C CYS A 2 -38.01 -23.70 54.16
N GLU A 3 -39.28 -23.69 54.55
CA GLU A 3 -39.72 -23.32 55.90
C GLU A 3 -40.40 -24.54 56.55
N ALA A 4 -40.03 -24.81 57.81
CA ALA A 4 -40.58 -25.89 58.65
C ALA A 4 -40.27 -27.35 58.26
N GLY A 5 -39.19 -27.63 57.51
CA GLY A 5 -38.63 -28.99 57.42
C GLY A 5 -39.38 -29.98 56.52
N LEU A 6 -40.40 -29.53 55.77
CA LEU A 6 -40.84 -30.20 54.56
C LEU A 6 -40.17 -29.52 53.36
N CYS A 7 -39.46 -30.28 52.54
CA CYS A 7 -39.12 -29.82 51.19
C CYS A 7 -40.40 -29.79 50.37
N THR A 8 -41.12 -28.66 50.39
CA THR A 8 -42.25 -28.46 49.49
C THR A 8 -41.67 -28.30 48.09
N GLY A 9 -42.02 -29.23 47.20
CA GLY A 9 -41.67 -29.15 45.78
C GLY A 9 -42.31 -27.93 45.10
N CYS A 10 -42.08 -27.78 43.79
CA CYS A 10 -42.74 -26.71 43.03
C CYS A 10 -44.26 -26.85 43.06
N ALA A 11 -45.00 -25.75 42.98
CA ALA A 11 -46.45 -25.74 42.90
C ALA A 11 -46.96 -25.24 41.53
N ALA A 12 -46.13 -24.52 40.79
CA ALA A 12 -46.39 -24.05 39.43
C ALA A 12 -45.07 -23.97 38.62
N ASP A 13 -45.18 -23.93 37.28
CA ASP A 13 -44.04 -23.78 36.36
C ASP A 13 -43.15 -22.57 36.71
N ALA A 14 -43.74 -21.46 37.15
CA ALA A 14 -43.00 -20.25 37.56
C ALA A 14 -42.10 -20.44 38.81
N ASP A 15 -42.31 -21.50 39.60
CA ASP A 15 -41.43 -21.82 40.73
C ASP A 15 -40.11 -22.49 40.27
N CYS A 16 -40.04 -22.89 39.00
CA CYS A 16 -38.94 -23.63 38.38
C CYS A 16 -38.08 -22.78 37.44
N ASP A 17 -38.31 -21.47 37.36
CA ASP A 17 -37.51 -20.55 36.56
C ASP A 17 -36.03 -20.60 36.99
N ASP A 18 -35.19 -21.15 36.12
CA ASP A 18 -33.74 -21.21 36.32
C ASP A 18 -32.99 -20.06 35.63
N GLY A 19 -33.73 -19.19 34.94
CA GLY A 19 -33.19 -18.05 34.20
C GLY A 19 -32.56 -18.42 32.85
N GLU A 20 -32.60 -19.68 32.42
CA GLU A 20 -32.03 -20.10 31.14
C GLU A 20 -33.08 -19.99 30.01
N PRO A 21 -32.88 -19.12 29.01
CA PRO A 21 -33.88 -18.87 27.96
C PRO A 21 -34.14 -20.08 27.05
N CYS A 22 -33.27 -21.09 27.10
CA CYS A 22 -33.31 -22.26 26.24
C CYS A 22 -33.99 -23.49 26.84
N THR A 23 -34.65 -23.31 27.97
CA THR A 23 -35.48 -24.32 28.62
C THR A 23 -36.89 -23.79 28.85
N ASP A 24 -37.87 -24.66 28.62
CA ASP A 24 -39.23 -24.46 29.12
C ASP A 24 -39.29 -25.07 30.52
N ASP A 25 -39.42 -24.21 31.54
CA ASP A 25 -39.50 -24.64 32.93
C ASP A 25 -40.88 -25.21 33.22
N ARG A 26 -40.93 -26.43 33.78
CA ARG A 26 -42.18 -27.05 34.19
C ARG A 26 -42.12 -27.63 35.57
N CYS A 27 -43.24 -27.52 36.29
CA CYS A 27 -43.46 -28.25 37.52
C CYS A 27 -44.22 -29.55 37.24
N ASP A 28 -43.51 -30.67 37.25
CA ASP A 28 -44.09 -32.00 37.05
C ASP A 28 -44.03 -32.80 38.35
N ASP A 29 -45.18 -33.16 38.91
CA ASP A 29 -45.33 -33.87 40.19
C ASP A 29 -44.49 -33.27 41.35
N ALA A 30 -44.53 -31.94 41.49
CA ALA A 30 -43.78 -31.16 42.46
C ALA A 30 -42.24 -31.23 42.29
N VAL A 31 -41.76 -31.65 41.12
CA VAL A 31 -40.35 -31.64 40.70
C VAL A 31 -40.18 -30.70 39.51
N CYS A 32 -39.13 -29.86 39.55
CA CYS A 32 -38.80 -29.01 38.43
C CYS A 32 -38.16 -29.81 37.29
N VAL A 33 -38.68 -29.65 36.08
CA VAL A 33 -38.17 -30.27 34.86
C VAL A 33 -37.94 -29.19 33.80
N GLN A 34 -36.72 -29.17 33.26
CA GLN A 34 -36.31 -28.19 32.24
C GLN A 34 -36.28 -28.88 30.88
N VAL A 35 -37.16 -28.46 29.96
CA VAL A 35 -37.26 -29.07 28.63
C VAL A 35 -36.57 -28.16 27.61
N PRO A 36 -35.51 -28.62 26.92
CA PRO A 36 -34.89 -27.86 25.84
C PRO A 36 -35.91 -27.39 24.80
N ASN A 37 -35.86 -26.11 24.45
CA ASN A 37 -36.70 -25.51 23.42
C ASN A 37 -35.88 -25.10 22.17
N THR A 38 -36.55 -24.48 21.19
CA THR A 38 -35.93 -23.97 19.96
C THR A 38 -36.24 -22.49 19.74
N ALA A 39 -36.46 -21.75 20.83
CA ALA A 39 -36.75 -20.32 20.76
C ALA A 39 -35.53 -19.52 20.27
N ALA A 40 -35.77 -18.27 19.86
CA ALA A 40 -34.66 -17.33 19.68
C ALA A 40 -34.09 -16.95 21.05
N CYS A 41 -32.77 -16.77 21.10
CA CYS A 41 -32.04 -16.40 22.30
C CYS A 41 -30.88 -15.45 21.94
N ASP A 42 -30.01 -15.13 22.89
CA ASP A 42 -28.76 -14.36 22.67
C ASP A 42 -27.66 -15.14 23.39
N ASP A 43 -26.65 -15.63 22.64
CA ASP A 43 -25.55 -16.42 23.21
C ASP A 43 -24.44 -15.53 23.81
N GLY A 44 -24.59 -14.21 23.70
CA GLY A 44 -23.67 -13.19 24.22
C GLY A 44 -22.39 -13.02 23.39
N ASP A 45 -22.18 -13.79 22.33
CA ASP A 45 -21.04 -13.64 21.43
C ASP A 45 -21.39 -12.68 20.29
N ALA A 46 -20.75 -11.50 20.26
CA ALA A 46 -20.97 -10.57 19.17
C ALA A 46 -20.58 -11.15 17.79
N CYS A 47 -19.73 -12.19 17.76
CA CYS A 47 -19.28 -12.90 16.56
C CYS A 47 -20.17 -14.09 16.17
N THR A 48 -21.37 -14.21 16.73
CA THR A 48 -22.43 -15.08 16.24
C THR A 48 -23.61 -14.23 15.74
N PHE A 49 -24.50 -14.85 14.98
CA PHE A 49 -25.77 -14.25 14.58
C PHE A 49 -26.85 -15.32 14.42
N ALA A 50 -28.11 -14.89 14.45
CA ALA A 50 -29.27 -15.78 14.35
C ALA A 50 -29.28 -16.85 15.45
N ASP A 51 -29.01 -16.42 16.68
CA ASP A 51 -28.91 -17.26 17.86
C ASP A 51 -30.25 -17.92 18.16
N ALA A 52 -30.18 -19.23 18.40
CA ALA A 52 -31.35 -20.04 18.70
C ALA A 52 -30.98 -21.16 19.67
N CYS A 53 -31.98 -21.57 20.43
CA CYS A 53 -31.84 -22.65 21.38
C CYS A 53 -31.70 -23.99 20.64
N ALA A 54 -30.68 -24.75 21.02
CA ALA A 54 -30.45 -26.10 20.51
C ALA A 54 -29.91 -26.98 21.65
N GLY A 55 -30.69 -27.99 22.04
CA GLY A 55 -30.26 -28.93 23.09
C GLY A 55 -30.09 -28.30 24.48
N GLY A 56 -30.82 -27.21 24.76
CA GLY A 56 -30.80 -26.51 26.05
C GLY A 56 -29.72 -25.43 26.17
N ALA A 57 -28.95 -25.19 25.10
CA ALA A 57 -27.96 -24.12 25.04
C ALA A 57 -28.33 -23.12 23.95
N CYS A 58 -28.03 -21.84 24.20
CA CYS A 58 -28.11 -20.81 23.17
C CYS A 58 -26.84 -20.86 22.32
N ALA A 59 -26.99 -20.89 21.00
CA ALA A 59 -25.88 -20.79 20.07
C ALA A 59 -26.31 -20.14 18.76
N GLY A 60 -25.44 -19.30 18.20
CA GLY A 60 -25.62 -18.71 16.88
C GLY A 60 -24.72 -19.28 15.80
N THR A 61 -24.87 -18.70 14.60
CA THR A 61 -24.01 -18.97 13.46
C THR A 61 -22.78 -18.06 13.53
N ALA A 62 -21.59 -18.65 13.58
CA ALA A 62 -20.35 -17.88 13.68
C ALA A 62 -20.09 -17.01 12.44
N VAL A 63 -19.67 -15.75 12.66
CA VAL A 63 -19.13 -14.84 11.67
C VAL A 63 -17.64 -14.58 11.93
N VAL A 64 -16.84 -14.57 10.87
CA VAL A 64 -15.40 -14.27 10.96
C VAL A 64 -15.13 -12.86 10.47
N CYS A 65 -14.68 -12.00 11.38
CA CYS A 65 -14.30 -10.62 11.09
C CYS A 65 -12.79 -10.48 10.97
N GLN A 66 -12.26 -10.77 9.79
CA GLN A 66 -10.83 -10.65 9.52
C GLN A 66 -10.46 -9.25 9.04
N ASP A 67 -9.55 -8.60 9.77
CA ASP A 67 -8.96 -7.32 9.36
C ASP A 67 -8.19 -7.46 8.03
N ASP A 68 -8.24 -6.41 7.21
CA ASP A 68 -7.38 -6.34 6.03
C ASP A 68 -5.96 -5.96 6.47
N PRO A 69 -4.92 -6.60 5.91
CA PRO A 69 -3.54 -6.30 6.27
C PRO A 69 -3.13 -4.88 5.83
N GLY A 70 -2.09 -4.36 6.49
CA GLY A 70 -1.44 -3.11 6.10
C GLY A 70 -1.92 -1.87 6.87
N PRO A 71 -1.22 -0.74 6.68
CA PRO A 71 -1.42 0.46 7.50
C PRO A 71 -2.78 1.12 7.29
N CYS A 72 -3.36 1.02 6.09
CA CYS A 72 -4.69 1.55 5.75
C CYS A 72 -5.79 0.47 5.72
N GLY A 73 -5.47 -0.78 6.04
CA GLY A 73 -6.40 -1.90 5.95
C GLY A 73 -7.65 -1.72 6.82
N ALA A 74 -8.78 -2.25 6.37
CA ALA A 74 -10.03 -2.22 7.11
C ALA A 74 -9.91 -2.94 8.46
N ARG A 75 -10.41 -2.32 9.52
CA ARG A 75 -10.67 -2.95 10.82
C ARG A 75 -12.11 -3.43 10.86
N ARG A 76 -12.31 -4.70 11.20
CA ARG A 76 -13.62 -5.34 11.24
C ARG A 76 -13.96 -5.75 12.66
N ALA A 77 -15.17 -5.43 13.09
CA ALA A 77 -15.66 -5.83 14.40
C ALA A 77 -17.01 -6.53 14.28
N CYS A 78 -17.14 -7.61 15.05
CA CYS A 78 -18.38 -8.34 15.22
C CYS A 78 -19.43 -7.45 15.94
N ASN A 79 -20.70 -7.63 15.59
CA ASN A 79 -21.81 -6.78 16.04
C ASN A 79 -23.15 -7.53 16.14
N GLY A 80 -23.13 -8.86 16.29
CA GLY A 80 -24.32 -9.71 16.36
C GLY A 80 -25.06 -9.86 15.03
N ALA A 81 -24.42 -9.52 13.91
CA ALA A 81 -25.03 -9.60 12.59
C ALA A 81 -24.24 -10.53 11.66
N ALA A 82 -24.89 -10.96 10.58
CA ALA A 82 -24.27 -11.78 9.53
C ALA A 82 -23.10 -11.09 8.79
N ALA A 83 -22.83 -9.80 9.07
CA ALA A 83 -21.76 -9.02 8.48
C ALA A 83 -21.09 -8.13 9.52
N CYS A 84 -19.77 -8.06 9.46
CA CYS A 84 -18.97 -7.23 10.35
C CYS A 84 -19.17 -5.73 10.09
N THR A 85 -19.08 -4.93 11.15
CA THR A 85 -18.85 -3.49 10.98
C THR A 85 -17.46 -3.27 10.38
N VAL A 86 -17.32 -2.27 9.51
CA VAL A 86 -16.06 -1.96 8.83
C VAL A 86 -15.67 -0.53 9.14
N THR A 87 -14.45 -0.35 9.63
CA THR A 87 -13.85 0.97 9.88
C THR A 87 -12.49 1.06 9.21
N TYR A 88 -12.13 2.25 8.73
CA TYR A 88 -10.82 2.51 8.12
C TYR A 88 -10.02 3.48 8.97
N PRO A 89 -8.68 3.38 8.95
CA PRO A 89 -7.82 4.44 9.47
C PRO A 89 -8.18 5.79 8.86
N GLY A 90 -8.20 6.84 9.69
CA GLY A 90 -8.64 8.17 9.28
C GLY A 90 -7.78 8.76 8.15
N SER A 91 -8.38 9.64 7.35
CA SER A 91 -7.65 10.38 6.32
C SER A 91 -6.45 11.12 6.92
N GLY A 92 -5.29 11.02 6.27
CA GLY A 92 -4.04 11.63 6.77
C GLY A 92 -3.22 10.74 7.69
N THR A 93 -3.73 9.56 8.06
CA THR A 93 -2.94 8.56 8.80
C THR A 93 -1.74 8.14 7.95
N GLY A 94 -0.52 8.23 8.48
CA GLY A 94 0.70 7.93 7.71
C GLY A 94 0.76 6.48 7.22
N CYS A 95 1.19 6.30 5.98
CA CYS A 95 1.44 5.00 5.37
C CYS A 95 2.61 5.11 4.38
N ASN A 96 2.85 4.08 3.56
CA ASN A 96 3.78 4.13 2.44
C ASN A 96 3.09 3.49 1.23
N ASP A 97 2.94 4.25 0.14
CA ASP A 97 2.20 3.78 -1.05
C ASP A 97 3.06 2.93 -2.00
N GLY A 98 4.32 2.70 -1.61
CA GLY A 98 5.33 1.95 -2.37
C GLY A 98 5.99 2.75 -3.47
N ASN A 99 5.55 3.98 -3.74
CA ASN A 99 6.11 4.84 -4.76
C ASN A 99 7.15 5.79 -4.15
N ALA A 100 8.43 5.57 -4.46
CA ALA A 100 9.51 6.46 -4.01
C ALA A 100 9.42 7.90 -4.56
N CYS A 101 8.53 8.15 -5.52
CA CYS A 101 8.29 9.45 -6.14
C CYS A 101 7.06 10.18 -5.62
N THR A 102 6.46 9.69 -4.55
CA THR A 102 5.48 10.39 -3.74
C THR A 102 6.08 10.70 -2.36
N VAL A 103 5.57 11.76 -1.74
CA VAL A 103 5.94 12.18 -0.39
C VAL A 103 4.68 12.44 0.42
N GLY A 104 4.78 12.30 1.75
CA GLY A 104 3.64 12.51 2.63
C GLY A 104 2.52 11.50 2.40
N ASP A 105 2.90 10.24 2.17
CA ASP A 105 1.96 9.15 1.95
C ASP A 105 1.01 8.99 3.13
N HIS A 106 -0.27 8.88 2.81
CA HIS A 106 -1.32 8.84 3.83
C HIS A 106 -2.51 7.99 3.38
N CYS A 107 -3.23 7.46 4.36
CA CYS A 107 -4.49 6.79 4.12
C CYS A 107 -5.53 7.81 3.66
N ASN A 108 -6.37 7.44 2.70
CA ASN A 108 -7.46 8.28 2.19
C ASN A 108 -8.78 8.15 2.98
N GLY A 109 -8.81 7.39 4.08
CA GLY A 109 -10.03 7.08 4.84
C GLY A 109 -10.93 6.00 4.22
N GLY A 110 -10.59 5.49 3.04
CA GLY A 110 -11.32 4.44 2.31
C GLY A 110 -10.50 3.18 2.05
N GLY A 111 -9.41 2.99 2.81
CA GLY A 111 -8.58 1.79 2.73
C GLY A 111 -7.35 1.88 1.83
N ALA A 112 -7.21 2.95 1.04
CA ALA A 112 -6.06 3.12 0.16
C ALA A 112 -4.98 3.98 0.81
N CYS A 113 -3.72 3.53 0.67
CA CYS A 113 -2.55 4.37 0.90
C CYS A 113 -2.23 5.14 -0.38
N VAL A 114 -2.19 6.47 -0.30
CA VAL A 114 -1.96 7.35 -1.45
C VAL A 114 -0.85 8.35 -1.16
N GLY A 115 -0.10 8.72 -2.21
CA GLY A 115 0.88 9.79 -2.12
C GLY A 115 0.27 11.14 -1.78
N GLY A 116 0.88 11.87 -0.84
CA GLY A 116 0.47 13.23 -0.47
C GLY A 116 0.81 14.28 -1.53
N GLY A 117 1.96 14.12 -2.18
CA GLY A 117 2.40 14.96 -3.28
C GLY A 117 3.52 14.31 -4.07
N ALA A 118 3.81 14.85 -5.26
CA ALA A 118 4.95 14.40 -6.04
C ALA A 118 6.26 14.79 -5.36
N ALA A 119 7.19 13.85 -5.27
CA ALA A 119 8.58 14.15 -4.95
C ALA A 119 9.14 15.14 -5.98
N THR A 120 10.15 15.92 -5.56
CA THR A 120 10.81 16.88 -6.45
C THR A 120 11.37 16.19 -7.69
N ASN A 121 11.19 16.81 -8.86
CA ASN A 121 11.72 16.27 -10.10
C ASN A 121 13.23 16.07 -9.97
N GLY A 122 13.66 14.84 -10.26
CA GLY A 122 15.05 14.43 -10.15
C GLY A 122 15.51 13.85 -8.84
N THR A 123 14.61 13.70 -7.86
CA THR A 123 14.88 12.81 -6.73
C THR A 123 15.19 11.41 -7.27
N GLY A 124 16.24 10.78 -6.74
CA GLY A 124 16.58 9.40 -7.11
C GLY A 124 15.48 8.44 -6.66
N CYS A 125 15.13 7.48 -7.51
CA CYS A 125 14.12 6.46 -7.18
C CYS A 125 14.63 5.05 -7.50
N GLY A 126 14.95 4.28 -6.46
CA GLY A 126 15.55 2.97 -6.59
C GLY A 126 17.09 2.99 -6.72
N ALA A 127 17.66 1.83 -7.03
CA ALA A 127 19.12 1.62 -6.95
C ALA A 127 19.90 2.16 -8.15
N ALA A 128 19.28 2.28 -9.33
CA ALA A 128 19.97 2.73 -10.53
C ALA A 128 20.15 4.25 -10.52
N ALA A 129 21.36 4.70 -10.82
CA ALA A 129 21.69 6.12 -10.91
C ALA A 129 20.98 6.84 -12.06
N SER A 130 20.32 6.15 -12.99
CA SER A 130 19.50 6.75 -14.05
C SER A 130 18.02 6.91 -13.66
N ARG A 131 17.56 6.27 -12.58
CA ARG A 131 16.14 6.32 -12.19
C ARG A 131 15.82 7.58 -11.39
N ARG A 132 14.90 8.38 -11.90
CA ARG A 132 14.55 9.70 -11.36
C ARG A 132 13.04 9.88 -11.28
N CYS A 133 12.60 10.60 -10.25
CA CYS A 133 11.21 11.02 -10.15
C CYS A 133 10.93 12.12 -11.16
N CYS A 134 10.01 11.88 -12.09
CA CYS A 134 9.52 12.85 -13.05
C CYS A 134 7.99 12.89 -12.97
N GLY A 135 7.44 13.99 -12.48
CA GLY A 135 6.00 14.18 -12.31
C GLY A 135 5.36 13.15 -11.36
N GLY A 136 6.05 12.80 -10.28
CA GLY A 136 5.56 11.80 -9.31
C GLY A 136 5.72 10.33 -9.73
N THR A 137 6.32 10.08 -10.90
CA THR A 137 6.58 8.73 -11.41
C THR A 137 8.07 8.46 -11.45
N CYS A 138 8.49 7.26 -11.05
CA CYS A 138 9.87 6.83 -11.21
C CYS A 138 10.13 6.42 -12.66
N VAL A 139 10.94 7.20 -13.39
CA VAL A 139 11.30 6.95 -14.78
C VAL A 139 12.79 6.66 -14.91
N ASP A 140 13.16 5.85 -15.89
CA ASP A 140 14.56 5.62 -16.24
C ASP A 140 15.00 6.65 -17.27
N THR A 141 15.73 7.68 -16.85
CA THR A 141 16.09 8.79 -17.74
C THR A 141 17.13 8.40 -18.79
N SER A 142 17.72 7.20 -18.71
CA SER A 142 18.60 6.66 -19.77
C SER A 142 17.85 6.11 -20.97
N ALA A 143 16.55 5.86 -20.86
CA ALA A 143 15.77 5.13 -21.86
C ALA A 143 14.42 5.78 -22.21
N ASP A 144 13.87 6.60 -21.29
CA ASP A 144 12.59 7.25 -21.49
C ASP A 144 12.71 8.44 -22.45
N ALA A 145 12.19 8.28 -23.67
CA ALA A 145 12.25 9.27 -24.74
C ALA A 145 11.57 10.61 -24.40
N SER A 146 10.74 10.67 -23.34
CA SER A 146 10.12 11.91 -22.84
C SER A 146 10.88 12.51 -21.66
N ASN A 147 11.85 11.80 -21.10
CA ASN A 147 12.64 12.18 -19.94
C ASN A 147 14.15 11.91 -20.14
N CYS A 148 14.63 12.07 -21.39
CA CYS A 148 15.96 11.70 -21.83
C CYS A 148 17.04 12.50 -21.10
N GLY A 149 17.77 11.81 -20.24
CA GLY A 149 18.79 12.40 -19.38
C GLY A 149 18.25 13.51 -18.49
N GLY A 150 16.94 13.50 -18.16
CA GLY A 150 16.26 14.44 -17.28
C GLY A 150 14.75 14.58 -17.51
N CYS A 151 14.01 14.94 -16.45
CA CYS A 151 12.56 15.10 -16.54
C CYS A 151 12.12 16.14 -17.57
N GLY A 152 11.17 15.76 -18.43
CA GLY A 152 10.59 16.62 -19.46
C GLY A 152 11.49 16.90 -20.66
N ILE A 153 12.61 16.17 -20.79
CA ILE A 153 13.52 16.29 -21.92
C ILE A 153 13.12 15.27 -22.99
N VAL A 154 12.57 15.76 -24.10
CA VAL A 154 12.03 14.91 -25.16
C VAL A 154 13.04 14.72 -26.29
N CYS A 155 13.26 13.48 -26.71
CA CYS A 155 14.00 13.14 -27.93
C CYS A 155 13.17 13.49 -29.18
N GLY A 156 13.84 13.92 -30.25
CA GLY A 156 13.17 14.05 -31.56
C GLY A 156 12.52 12.74 -32.01
N ALA A 157 11.51 12.82 -32.88
CA ALA A 157 10.75 11.65 -33.31
C ALA A 157 11.66 10.55 -33.90
N GLY A 158 11.57 9.34 -33.35
CA GLY A 158 12.36 8.17 -33.77
C GLY A 158 13.76 8.07 -33.15
N LEU A 159 14.10 8.94 -32.20
CA LEU A 159 15.42 8.97 -31.57
C LEU A 159 15.35 8.33 -30.17
N ALA A 160 16.41 7.61 -29.78
CA ALA A 160 16.54 6.99 -28.47
C ALA A 160 17.33 7.87 -27.50
N CYS A 161 17.14 7.63 -26.20
CA CYS A 161 17.95 8.23 -25.16
C CYS A 161 19.38 7.70 -25.19
N GLU A 162 20.34 8.53 -24.78
CA GLU A 162 21.71 8.08 -24.57
C GLU A 162 21.76 7.09 -23.40
N ASP A 163 22.37 5.92 -23.60
CA ASP A 163 22.85 5.07 -22.51
C ASP A 163 23.92 5.85 -21.74
N PRO A 164 23.73 6.20 -20.45
CA PRO A 164 24.72 6.97 -19.71
C PRO A 164 25.96 6.11 -19.50
N GLY A 165 26.94 6.29 -20.37
CA GLY A 165 28.33 6.01 -20.09
C GLY A 165 28.75 6.78 -18.84
N VAL A 166 28.60 6.13 -17.69
CA VAL A 166 29.15 6.46 -16.36
C VAL A 166 28.99 7.94 -15.96
N THR A 167 27.83 8.30 -15.39
CA THR A 167 27.60 9.59 -14.69
C THR A 167 28.19 9.63 -13.27
N THR A 168 29.02 8.66 -12.89
CA THR A 168 29.73 8.66 -11.61
C THR A 168 31.10 9.35 -11.75
N GLY A 169 31.44 10.25 -10.81
CA GLY A 169 32.75 10.93 -10.76
C GLY A 169 32.73 12.47 -10.83
N CYS A 170 31.56 13.10 -10.81
CA CYS A 170 31.39 14.55 -10.96
C CYS A 170 31.08 15.21 -9.62
N GLY A 171 31.59 16.42 -9.39
CA GLY A 171 31.36 17.17 -8.14
C GLY A 171 29.89 17.57 -7.91
N THR A 172 29.11 17.76 -8.98
CA THR A 172 27.65 18.02 -8.92
C THR A 172 26.92 17.34 -10.09
N ALA A 173 25.98 16.45 -9.77
CA ALA A 173 24.95 15.98 -10.71
C ALA A 173 23.69 16.81 -10.47
N ASP A 174 22.91 17.09 -11.51
CA ASP A 174 21.62 17.77 -11.33
C ASP A 174 20.46 16.79 -11.10
N SER A 175 19.24 17.33 -11.00
CA SER A 175 17.98 16.58 -10.95
C SER A 175 17.81 15.60 -12.13
N SER A 176 18.66 15.68 -13.15
CA SER A 176 18.57 14.81 -14.32
C SER A 176 19.42 13.54 -14.21
N GLY A 177 20.29 13.46 -13.18
CA GLY A 177 21.25 12.37 -13.01
C GLY A 177 22.48 12.47 -13.91
N ARG A 178 22.59 13.56 -14.69
CA ARG A 178 23.73 13.86 -15.56
C ARG A 178 24.68 14.86 -14.90
N CYS A 179 25.97 14.71 -15.20
CA CYS A 179 26.98 15.65 -14.74
C CYS A 179 26.83 17.01 -15.42
N ARG A 180 26.91 18.07 -14.61
CA ARG A 180 26.91 19.45 -15.10
C ARG A 180 28.32 19.94 -15.36
N CYS A 181 28.40 20.88 -16.28
CA CYS A 181 29.61 21.61 -16.62
C CYS A 181 29.24 23.07 -16.89
N THR A 182 30.17 24.00 -16.69
CA THR A 182 30.00 25.43 -16.95
C THR A 182 30.78 25.82 -18.19
N GLY A 183 30.52 25.12 -19.30
CA GLY A 183 31.23 25.30 -20.57
C GLY A 183 32.62 24.65 -20.67
N ALA A 184 33.14 24.04 -19.60
CA ALA A 184 34.48 23.43 -19.61
C ALA A 184 34.42 21.90 -19.60
N ASN A 185 35.09 21.27 -20.58
CA ASN A 185 35.14 19.81 -20.72
C ASN A 185 35.81 19.10 -19.54
N ALA A 186 36.73 19.78 -18.84
CA ALA A 186 37.43 19.24 -17.66
C ALA A 186 36.50 18.93 -16.47
N GLN A 187 35.26 19.43 -16.48
CA GLN A 187 34.25 19.16 -15.47
C GLN A 187 33.46 17.87 -15.76
N CYS A 188 33.69 17.27 -16.93
CA CYS A 188 33.01 16.08 -17.38
C CYS A 188 33.89 14.83 -17.19
N PRO A 189 33.34 13.73 -16.65
CA PRO A 189 34.09 12.50 -16.42
C PRO A 189 34.39 11.80 -17.76
N GLY A 190 35.45 11.00 -17.81
CA GLY A 190 35.68 10.06 -18.92
C GLY A 190 35.73 10.69 -20.33
N SER A 191 36.62 11.66 -20.54
CA SER A 191 36.85 12.33 -21.85
C SER A 191 35.60 12.97 -22.51
N GLN A 192 34.50 13.09 -21.76
CA GLN A 192 33.28 13.75 -22.20
C GLN A 192 33.50 15.25 -22.42
N ILE A 193 32.64 15.86 -23.24
CA ILE A 193 32.61 17.30 -23.46
C ILE A 193 31.42 17.96 -22.79
N CYS A 194 31.60 19.24 -22.48
CA CYS A 194 30.53 20.10 -22.06
C CYS A 194 29.76 20.64 -23.27
N ARG A 195 28.48 20.31 -23.37
CA ARG A 195 27.62 20.78 -24.45
C ARG A 195 27.30 22.28 -24.27
N THR A 196 27.25 23.00 -25.38
CA THR A 196 27.04 24.47 -25.41
C THR A 196 25.79 24.91 -26.17
N PHE A 197 24.99 23.95 -26.69
CA PHE A 197 23.77 24.23 -27.45
C PHE A 197 22.50 23.85 -26.69
N THR A 198 21.44 24.63 -26.86
CA THR A 198 20.11 24.41 -26.25
C THR A 198 19.40 23.21 -26.90
N PRO A 199 18.68 22.35 -26.16
CA PRO A 199 18.38 22.40 -24.71
C PRO A 199 19.45 21.75 -23.80
N TRP A 200 20.57 21.33 -24.37
CA TRP A 200 21.58 20.50 -23.70
C TRP A 200 22.75 21.29 -23.13
N ASN A 201 22.65 22.61 -23.05
CA ASN A 201 23.74 23.44 -22.55
C ASN A 201 24.17 23.00 -21.15
N ASN A 202 25.47 23.09 -20.86
CA ASN A 202 26.01 22.83 -19.53
C ASN A 202 25.85 21.37 -19.05
N ARG A 203 25.71 20.42 -20.00
CA ARG A 203 25.61 18.98 -19.74
C ARG A 203 26.79 18.22 -20.34
N CYS A 204 27.32 17.25 -19.60
CA CYS A 204 28.37 16.36 -20.07
C CYS A 204 27.83 15.27 -21.01
N ALA A 205 28.59 14.98 -22.08
CA ALA A 205 28.24 13.98 -23.09
C ALA A 205 29.50 13.37 -23.76
N PRO A 206 29.44 12.11 -24.24
CA PRO A 206 30.54 11.46 -24.94
C PRO A 206 30.88 12.12 -26.29
N VAL A 207 32.12 11.97 -26.76
CA VAL A 207 32.60 12.57 -28.03
C VAL A 207 33.07 11.59 -29.09
N ASP A 208 33.42 10.39 -28.69
CA ASP A 208 33.93 9.34 -29.58
C ASP A 208 33.77 7.96 -28.94
N ALA A 209 34.07 6.90 -29.69
CA ALA A 209 33.99 5.52 -29.18
C ALA A 209 34.91 5.28 -27.97
N GLY A 210 35.96 6.08 -27.79
CA GLY A 210 36.83 6.05 -26.61
C GLY A 210 36.17 6.60 -25.34
N SER A 211 35.08 7.34 -25.51
CA SER A 211 34.18 7.81 -24.45
C SER A 211 33.11 6.76 -24.08
N CYS A 212 33.04 5.64 -24.81
CA CYS A 212 32.06 4.55 -24.61
C CYS A 212 32.70 3.32 -23.94
N ALA A 213 31.89 2.39 -23.42
CA ALA A 213 32.39 1.14 -22.88
C ALA A 213 33.04 0.26 -23.98
N PRO A 214 34.00 -0.63 -23.64
CA PRO A 214 34.61 -1.52 -24.63
C PRO A 214 33.56 -2.32 -25.42
N GLY A 215 33.58 -2.18 -26.75
CA GLY A 215 32.62 -2.82 -27.64
C GLY A 215 31.48 -1.92 -28.14
N GLN A 216 31.47 -0.64 -27.77
CA GLN A 216 30.48 0.33 -28.25
C GLN A 216 31.07 1.33 -29.26
N HIS A 217 30.21 1.95 -30.08
CA HIS A 217 30.53 3.01 -31.04
C HIS A 217 29.60 4.21 -30.87
N VAL A 218 30.09 5.42 -31.20
CA VAL A 218 29.32 6.66 -31.13
C VAL A 218 28.49 6.87 -32.40
N VAL A 219 27.20 7.12 -32.24
CA VAL A 219 26.29 7.51 -33.33
C VAL A 219 26.00 9.00 -33.20
N ALA A 220 26.54 9.79 -34.13
CA ALA A 220 26.29 11.22 -34.17
C ALA A 220 24.92 11.52 -34.79
N LEU A 221 24.00 12.12 -34.04
CA LEU A 221 22.68 12.50 -34.55
C LEU A 221 22.52 14.02 -34.53
N ALA A 222 22.15 14.60 -35.67
CA ALA A 222 21.93 16.05 -35.81
C ALA A 222 20.76 16.58 -34.95
N SER A 223 19.98 15.70 -34.30
CA SER A 223 18.71 16.01 -33.64
C SER A 223 18.52 15.32 -32.26
N CYS A 224 19.47 14.48 -31.84
CA CYS A 224 19.54 13.83 -30.53
C CYS A 224 21.02 13.84 -30.11
N PRO A 225 21.38 13.95 -28.83
CA PRO A 225 22.78 13.91 -28.47
C PRO A 225 23.34 12.47 -28.67
N ASP A 226 24.63 12.41 -28.98
CA ASP A 226 25.30 11.23 -29.55
C ASP A 226 25.25 10.02 -28.60
N LEU A 227 24.78 8.86 -29.07
CA LEU A 227 24.65 7.64 -28.25
C LEU A 227 25.83 6.68 -28.46
N CYS A 228 26.18 5.91 -27.41
CA CYS A 228 27.05 4.74 -27.50
C CYS A 228 26.19 3.48 -27.75
N SER A 229 26.40 2.77 -28.86
CA SER A 229 25.71 1.49 -29.21
C SER A 229 26.72 0.36 -29.42
N TYR A 230 26.34 -0.90 -29.14
CA TYR A 230 27.16 -2.07 -29.49
C TYR A 230 27.21 -2.29 -31.01
#